data_AF-A0A2G4JKT4-F1
#
_entry.id   AF-A0A2G4JKT4-F1
#
_cell.length_a   1.000
_cell.length_b   1.000
_cell.length_c   1.000
_cell.angle_alpha   90.00
_cell.angle_beta   90.00
_cell.angle_gamma   90.00
#
_symmetry.space_group_name_H-M   'P 1'
#
loop_
_entity.id
_entity.type
_entity.pdbx_description
1 polymer ?
#
loop_
_entity_poly.entity_id
_entity_poly.type
_entity_poly.pdbx_seq_one_letter_code
_entity_poly.pdbx_strand_id
1 'polypeptide(L)'
;MVRAVRLLALVIVVFSAACSEPPNKEMNLAQGAIETARAAGAERFAADELTAAVDALKRSNDAAAGDDYRQALSHALDSFERAQNAAKLAVESRANARGEAERAVAQVATLLTTAEGRLKSSPLPARNLKAPQQALRAAEGSLQKSRAALATEDYLAVEPALKGVAADIEAAMAQIDARPAAAPNRRKR
;
A
#
# COMPACT_ATOMS: atom_id res chain seq x y z
N MET A 1 26.41 70.13 -9.91
CA MET A 1 26.41 68.97 -10.83
C MET A 1 27.15 67.74 -10.29
N VAL A 2 28.35 67.88 -9.70
CA VAL A 2 29.15 66.73 -9.18
C VAL A 2 28.50 65.93 -8.03
N ARG A 3 27.66 66.57 -7.19
CA ARG A 3 26.95 65.89 -6.09
C ARG A 3 25.80 64.98 -6.54
N ALA A 4 25.09 65.33 -7.62
CA ALA A 4 24.01 64.52 -8.18
C ALA A 4 24.55 63.26 -8.88
N VAL A 5 25.71 63.37 -9.56
CA VAL A 5 26.40 62.26 -10.20
C VAL A 5 26.92 61.24 -9.18
N ARG A 6 27.39 61.70 -8.02
CA ARG A 6 27.86 60.81 -6.93
C ARG A 6 26.72 60.05 -6.23
N LEU A 7 25.54 60.67 -6.10
CA LEU A 7 24.37 60.01 -5.51
C LEU A 7 23.77 58.97 -6.46
N LEU A 8 23.76 59.26 -7.77
CA LEU A 8 23.31 58.32 -8.81
C LEU A 8 24.23 57.09 -8.92
N ALA A 9 25.55 57.27 -8.78
CA ALA A 9 26.51 56.17 -8.80
C ALA A 9 26.38 55.24 -7.57
N LEU A 10 25.97 55.76 -6.40
CA LEU A 10 25.78 54.96 -5.19
C LEU A 10 24.51 54.08 -5.27
N VAL A 11 23.45 54.57 -5.93
CA VAL A 11 22.18 53.83 -6.11
C VAL A 11 22.33 52.65 -7.08
N ILE A 12 23.19 52.78 -8.11
CA ILE A 12 23.43 51.71 -9.09
C ILE A 12 24.17 50.52 -8.50
N VAL A 13 25.09 50.73 -7.53
CA VAL A 13 25.87 49.65 -6.90
C VAL A 13 25.03 48.79 -5.95
N VAL A 14 23.98 49.36 -5.33
CA VAL A 14 23.08 48.62 -4.42
C VAL A 14 22.14 47.68 -5.17
N PHE A 15 21.84 47.94 -6.45
CA PHE A 15 20.99 47.07 -7.26
C PHE A 15 21.71 45.84 -7.85
N SER A 16 23.04 45.76 -7.77
CA SER A 16 23.84 44.66 -8.33
C SER A 16 24.04 43.45 -7.39
N ALA A 17 23.49 43.47 -6.17
CA ALA A 17 23.61 42.37 -5.20
C ALA A 17 22.37 41.47 -5.11
N ALA A 18 21.40 41.64 -6.02
CA ALA A 18 20.19 40.81 -6.09
C ALA A 18 20.24 39.79 -7.23
N CYS A 19 21.42 39.32 -7.62
CA CYS A 19 21.55 38.05 -8.34
C CYS A 19 21.15 36.94 -7.36
N SER A 20 19.86 36.67 -7.24
CA SER A 20 19.34 35.54 -6.49
C SER A 20 19.90 34.27 -7.10
N GLU A 21 20.77 33.58 -6.38
CA GLU A 21 21.31 32.30 -6.80
C GLU A 21 20.21 31.22 -6.74
N PRO A 22 20.20 30.24 -7.66
CA PRO A 22 19.21 29.16 -7.62
C PRO A 22 19.19 28.42 -6.27
N PRO A 23 18.02 27.94 -5.79
CA PRO A 23 17.87 27.27 -4.50
C PRO A 23 18.37 25.81 -4.53
N ASN A 24 19.60 25.61 -5.02
CA ASN A 24 20.20 24.29 -5.25
C ASN A 24 20.25 23.44 -3.98
N LYS A 25 20.46 24.07 -2.82
CA LYS A 25 20.49 23.37 -1.53
C LYS A 25 19.15 22.72 -1.23
N GLU A 26 18.06 23.46 -1.36
CA GLU A 26 16.71 22.98 -1.07
C GLU A 26 16.25 21.96 -2.10
N MET A 27 16.60 22.14 -3.36
CA MET A 27 16.34 21.15 -4.42
C MET A 27 17.07 19.83 -4.15
N ASN A 28 18.33 19.88 -3.70
CA ASN A 28 19.08 18.69 -3.30
C ASN A 28 18.49 18.00 -2.05
N LEU A 29 17.99 18.78 -1.09
CA LEU A 29 17.26 18.24 0.07
C LEU A 29 15.98 17.52 -0.34
N ALA A 30 15.20 18.13 -1.24
CA ALA A 30 13.99 17.52 -1.79
C ALA A 30 14.29 16.21 -2.53
N GLN A 31 15.34 16.18 -3.36
CA GLN A 31 15.77 14.94 -4.02
C GLN A 31 16.14 13.85 -3.01
N GLY A 32 16.93 14.18 -1.98
CA GLY A 32 17.30 13.23 -0.93
C GLY A 32 16.08 12.70 -0.15
N ALA A 33 15.08 13.54 0.11
CA ALA A 33 13.84 13.12 0.73
C ALA A 33 13.01 12.19 -0.18
N ILE A 34 12.98 12.45 -1.49
CA ILE A 34 12.30 11.57 -2.47
C ILE A 34 12.96 10.18 -2.48
N GLU A 35 14.30 10.11 -2.51
CA GLU A 35 14.98 8.80 -2.43
C GLU A 35 14.71 8.08 -1.10
N THR A 36 14.62 8.83 0.00
CA THR A 36 14.24 8.28 1.31
C THR A 36 12.82 7.71 1.28
N ALA A 37 11.88 8.41 0.64
CA ALA A 37 10.50 7.94 0.46
C ALA A 37 10.44 6.68 -0.40
N ARG A 38 11.20 6.61 -1.50
CA ARG A 38 11.31 5.39 -2.32
C ARG A 38 11.89 4.23 -1.54
N ALA A 39 12.97 4.46 -0.78
CA ALA A 39 13.58 3.44 0.08
C ALA A 39 12.61 2.95 1.18
N ALA A 40 11.70 3.80 1.65
CA ALA A 40 10.62 3.42 2.55
C ALA A 40 9.47 2.64 1.87
N GLY A 41 9.51 2.47 0.55
CA GLY A 41 8.49 1.76 -0.23
C GLY A 41 7.29 2.63 -0.64
N ALA A 42 7.44 3.96 -0.68
CA ALA A 42 6.34 4.87 -1.03
C ALA A 42 5.77 4.62 -2.42
N GLU A 43 6.51 4.03 -3.36
CA GLU A 43 5.99 3.63 -4.67
C GLU A 43 4.80 2.66 -4.58
N ARG A 44 4.76 1.80 -3.56
CA ARG A 44 3.68 0.82 -3.35
C ARG A 44 2.66 1.28 -2.32
N PHE A 45 3.10 2.02 -1.32
CA PHE A 45 2.32 2.30 -0.11
C PHE A 45 1.92 3.77 0.05
N ALA A 46 2.45 4.68 -0.77
CA ALA A 46 2.14 6.12 -0.76
C ALA A 46 2.38 6.77 -2.14
N ALA A 47 1.94 6.09 -3.21
CA ALA A 47 2.32 6.44 -4.59
C ALA A 47 1.87 7.86 -5.00
N ASP A 48 0.67 8.26 -4.57
CA ASP A 48 0.11 9.57 -4.89
C ASP A 48 0.94 10.69 -4.27
N GLU A 49 1.33 10.55 -2.99
CA GLU A 49 2.11 11.56 -2.27
C GLU A 49 3.55 11.63 -2.81
N LEU A 50 4.14 10.48 -3.16
CA LEU A 50 5.45 10.43 -3.81
C LEU A 50 5.41 11.11 -5.19
N THR A 51 4.39 10.83 -5.99
CA THR A 51 4.18 11.48 -7.30
C THR A 51 4.07 13.00 -7.13
N ALA A 52 3.26 13.45 -6.17
CA ALA A 52 3.11 14.87 -5.88
C ALA A 52 4.43 15.53 -5.45
N ALA A 53 5.28 14.83 -4.69
CA ALA A 53 6.61 15.31 -4.33
C ALA A 53 7.54 15.44 -5.55
N VAL A 54 7.55 14.44 -6.44
CA VAL A 54 8.35 14.46 -7.69
C VAL A 54 7.88 15.58 -8.60
N ASP A 55 6.57 15.76 -8.76
CA ASP A 55 6.00 16.84 -9.57
C ASP A 55 6.32 18.22 -9.01
N ALA A 56 6.33 18.38 -7.68
CA ALA A 56 6.75 19.61 -7.03
C ALA A 56 8.24 19.92 -7.29
N LEU A 57 9.12 18.91 -7.23
CA LEU A 57 10.53 19.11 -7.56
C LEU A 57 10.71 19.48 -9.03
N LYS A 58 9.94 18.87 -9.94
CA LYS A 58 9.94 19.26 -11.35
C LYS A 58 9.55 20.72 -11.54
N ARG A 59 8.44 21.17 -10.93
CA ARG A 59 8.04 22.59 -10.95
C ARG A 59 9.12 23.52 -10.37
N SER A 60 9.86 23.06 -9.35
CA SER A 60 10.99 23.81 -8.80
C SER A 60 12.12 23.99 -9.82
N ASN A 61 12.50 22.92 -10.52
CA ASN A 61 13.50 22.97 -11.60
C ASN A 61 13.04 23.87 -12.75
N ASP A 62 11.79 23.76 -13.17
CA ASP A 62 11.22 24.57 -14.25
C ASP A 62 11.23 26.07 -13.90
N ALA A 63 10.86 26.42 -12.66
CA ALA A 63 10.93 27.80 -12.17
C ALA A 63 12.38 28.32 -12.08
N ALA A 64 13.32 27.49 -11.62
CA ALA A 64 14.74 27.86 -11.57
C ALA A 64 15.32 28.10 -12.98
N ALA A 65 14.93 27.29 -13.97
CA ALA A 65 15.32 27.46 -15.36
C ALA A 65 14.74 28.73 -16.00
N GLY A 66 13.62 29.22 -15.49
CA GLY A 66 13.01 30.51 -15.85
C GLY A 66 13.50 31.70 -15.03
N ASP A 67 14.56 31.54 -14.22
CA ASP A 67 15.08 32.54 -13.29
C ASP A 67 14.10 32.98 -12.18
N ASP A 68 12.99 32.25 -11.99
CA ASP A 68 11.96 32.50 -10.97
C ASP A 68 12.33 31.84 -9.62
N TYR A 69 13.48 32.24 -9.06
CA TYR A 69 14.09 31.55 -7.92
C TYR A 69 13.26 31.54 -6.64
N ARG A 70 12.40 32.55 -6.43
CA ARG A 70 11.47 32.57 -5.28
C ARG A 70 10.41 31.48 -5.40
N GLN A 71 9.91 31.26 -6.61
CA GLN A 71 8.94 30.21 -6.88
C GLN A 71 9.63 28.85 -6.86
N ALA A 72 10.83 28.74 -7.42
CA ALA A 72 11.66 27.54 -7.34
C ALA A 72 11.86 27.09 -5.89
N LEU A 73 12.22 28.02 -4.99
CA LEU A 73 12.40 27.74 -3.56
C LEU A 73 11.10 27.23 -2.93
N SER A 74 9.97 27.88 -3.21
CA SER A 74 8.67 27.44 -2.69
C SER A 74 8.31 26.02 -3.13
N HIS A 75 8.57 25.68 -4.40
CA HIS A 75 8.31 24.34 -4.92
C HIS A 75 9.28 23.28 -4.38
N ALA A 76 10.54 23.64 -4.13
CA ALA A 76 11.51 22.73 -3.51
C ALA A 76 11.10 22.36 -2.08
N LEU A 77 10.63 23.33 -1.28
CA LEU A 77 10.13 23.09 0.07
C LEU A 77 8.85 22.24 0.08
N ASP A 78 7.89 22.54 -0.80
CA ASP A 78 6.69 21.70 -1.00
C ASP A 78 7.06 20.26 -1.37
N SER A 79 8.02 20.07 -2.28
CA SER A 79 8.53 18.75 -2.63
C SER A 79 9.15 18.02 -1.44
N PHE A 80 9.99 18.69 -0.66
CA PHE A 80 10.63 18.12 0.52
C PHE A 80 9.61 17.70 1.58
N GLU A 81 8.61 18.53 1.87
CA GLU A 81 7.54 18.21 2.82
C GLU A 81 6.71 17.00 2.37
N ARG A 82 6.28 16.99 1.10
CA ARG A 82 5.55 15.87 0.50
C ARG A 82 6.35 14.58 0.53
N ALA A 83 7.64 14.64 0.21
CA ALA A 83 8.50 13.45 0.26
C ALA A 83 8.64 12.88 1.68
N GLN A 84 8.79 13.73 2.70
CA GLN A 84 8.78 13.27 4.09
C GLN A 84 7.44 12.65 4.49
N ASN A 85 6.32 13.23 4.05
CA ASN A 85 5.00 12.68 4.30
C ASN A 85 4.82 11.34 3.58
N ALA A 86 5.25 11.22 2.33
CA ALA A 86 5.22 9.97 1.57
C ALA A 86 6.02 8.87 2.28
N ALA A 87 7.21 9.18 2.82
CA ALA A 87 8.00 8.23 3.60
C ALA A 87 7.27 7.73 4.85
N LYS A 88 6.64 8.65 5.62
CA LYS A 88 5.84 8.29 6.81
C LYS A 88 4.64 7.42 6.45
N LEU A 89 3.85 7.88 5.48
CA LEU A 89 2.67 7.16 4.99
C LEU A 89 3.03 5.77 4.46
N ALA A 90 4.17 5.61 3.81
CA ALA A 90 4.63 4.33 3.32
C ALA A 90 4.88 3.33 4.47
N VAL A 91 5.57 3.77 5.53
CA VAL A 91 5.84 2.95 6.71
C VAL A 91 4.55 2.57 7.43
N GLU A 92 3.67 3.54 7.66
CA GLU A 92 2.37 3.33 8.33
C GLU A 92 1.48 2.39 7.52
N SER A 93 1.33 2.64 6.22
CA SER A 93 0.48 1.83 5.35
C SER A 93 1.03 0.41 5.20
N ARG A 94 2.35 0.23 5.15
CA ARG A 94 2.98 -1.10 5.16
C ARG A 94 2.71 -1.85 6.47
N ALA A 95 2.81 -1.18 7.61
CA ALA A 95 2.51 -1.77 8.91
C ALA A 95 1.02 -2.18 9.02
N ASN A 96 0.12 -1.33 8.53
CA ASN A 96 -1.32 -1.61 8.48
C ASN A 96 -1.62 -2.80 7.58
N ALA A 97 -1.08 -2.81 6.35
CA ALA A 97 -1.25 -3.90 5.39
C ALA A 97 -0.74 -5.23 5.95
N ARG A 98 0.41 -5.22 6.63
CA ARG A 98 0.93 -6.40 7.34
C ARG A 98 -0.05 -6.88 8.40
N GLY A 99 -0.51 -5.99 9.28
CA GLY A 99 -1.44 -6.35 10.36
C GLY A 99 -2.79 -6.86 9.86
N GLU A 100 -3.29 -6.33 8.73
CA GLU A 100 -4.48 -6.84 8.05
C GLU A 100 -4.25 -8.23 7.45
N ALA A 101 -3.15 -8.41 6.73
CA ALA A 101 -2.79 -9.67 6.11
C ALA A 101 -2.59 -10.80 7.13
N GLU A 102 -1.87 -10.54 8.24
CA GLU A 102 -1.67 -11.49 9.33
C GLU A 102 -3.00 -11.91 9.98
N ARG A 103 -3.89 -10.94 10.25
CA ARG A 103 -5.22 -11.22 10.81
C ARG A 103 -6.07 -12.06 9.87
N ALA A 104 -6.09 -11.75 8.57
CA ALA A 104 -6.86 -12.49 7.58
C ALA A 104 -6.38 -13.96 7.46
N VAL A 105 -5.05 -14.17 7.42
CA VAL A 105 -4.44 -15.51 7.41
C VAL A 105 -4.79 -16.28 8.69
N ALA A 106 -4.71 -15.64 9.86
CA ALA A 106 -5.06 -16.28 11.12
C ALA A 106 -6.54 -16.71 11.17
N GLN A 107 -7.45 -15.82 10.75
CA GLN A 107 -8.88 -16.11 10.70
C GLN A 107 -9.19 -17.32 9.82
N VAL A 108 -8.67 -17.34 8.59
CA VAL A 108 -8.89 -18.45 7.65
C VAL A 108 -8.27 -19.75 8.18
N ALA A 109 -7.09 -19.70 8.80
CA ALA A 109 -6.46 -20.88 9.40
C ALA A 109 -7.31 -21.49 10.54
N THR A 110 -7.90 -20.65 11.40
CA THR A 110 -8.80 -21.10 12.47
C THR A 110 -10.08 -21.72 11.91
N LEU A 111 -10.68 -21.10 10.89
CA LEU A 111 -11.87 -21.64 10.23
C LEU A 111 -11.58 -23.00 9.58
N LEU A 112 -10.45 -23.11 8.87
CA LEU A 112 -10.03 -24.35 8.23
C LEU A 112 -9.83 -25.49 9.25
N THR A 113 -9.13 -25.21 10.36
CA THR A 113 -8.91 -26.18 11.44
C THR A 113 -10.23 -26.65 12.04
N THR A 114 -11.19 -25.73 12.23
CA THR A 114 -12.52 -26.05 12.76
C THR A 114 -13.30 -26.93 11.78
N ALA A 115 -13.32 -26.57 10.49
CA ALA A 115 -14.01 -27.30 9.45
C ALA A 115 -13.44 -28.71 9.26
N GLU A 116 -12.12 -28.88 9.32
CA GLU A 116 -11.47 -30.20 9.30
C GLU A 116 -11.86 -31.06 10.51
N GLY A 117 -11.94 -30.45 11.69
CA GLY A 117 -12.41 -31.14 12.91
C GLY A 117 -13.83 -31.69 12.73
N ARG A 118 -14.75 -30.86 12.20
CA ARG A 118 -16.13 -31.27 11.89
C ARG A 118 -16.19 -32.35 10.82
N LEU A 119 -15.37 -32.22 9.78
CA LEU A 119 -15.30 -33.21 8.70
C LEU A 119 -14.88 -34.58 9.24
N LYS A 120 -13.90 -34.63 10.16
CA LYS A 120 -13.40 -35.86 10.79
C LYS A 120 -14.43 -36.51 11.71
N SER A 121 -15.24 -35.72 12.42
CA SER A 121 -16.29 -36.22 13.32
C SER A 121 -17.65 -36.43 12.64
N SER A 122 -17.77 -36.09 11.36
CA SER A 122 -19.05 -36.15 10.65
C SER A 122 -19.55 -37.59 10.50
N PRO A 123 -20.83 -37.87 10.84
CA PRO A 123 -21.43 -39.19 10.64
C PRO A 123 -21.87 -39.42 9.18
N LEU A 124 -21.66 -38.45 8.28
CA LEU A 124 -22.09 -38.53 6.90
C LEU A 124 -21.28 -39.56 6.10
N PRO A 125 -21.90 -40.25 5.12
CA PRO A 125 -21.16 -41.15 4.25
C PRO A 125 -20.19 -40.36 3.37
N ALA A 126 -19.02 -40.94 3.08
CA ALA A 126 -17.92 -40.30 2.34
C ALA A 126 -18.36 -39.65 1.00
N ARG A 127 -19.38 -40.20 0.33
CA ARG A 127 -19.92 -39.63 -0.92
C ARG A 127 -20.49 -38.22 -0.74
N ASN A 128 -21.10 -37.92 0.41
CA ASN A 128 -21.68 -36.61 0.72
C ASN A 128 -20.61 -35.61 1.17
N LEU A 129 -19.43 -36.10 1.57
CA LEU A 129 -18.32 -35.29 2.06
C LEU A 129 -17.36 -34.86 0.96
N LYS A 130 -17.50 -35.36 -0.28
CA LYS A 130 -16.59 -35.06 -1.38
C LYS A 130 -16.52 -33.55 -1.71
N ALA A 131 -17.67 -32.89 -1.80
CA ALA A 131 -17.72 -31.46 -2.12
C ALA A 131 -17.13 -30.59 -1.00
N PRO A 132 -17.50 -30.77 0.29
CA PRO A 132 -16.83 -30.10 1.40
C PRO A 132 -15.32 -30.35 1.44
N GLN A 133 -14.86 -31.58 1.21
CA GLN A 133 -13.44 -31.92 1.16
C GLN A 133 -12.69 -31.16 0.06
N GLN A 134 -13.30 -31.02 -1.11
CA GLN A 134 -12.69 -30.26 -2.21
C GLN A 134 -12.62 -28.77 -1.88
N ALA A 135 -13.67 -28.20 -1.29
CA ALA A 135 -13.67 -26.80 -0.86
C ALA A 135 -12.58 -26.53 0.19
N LEU A 136 -12.42 -27.39 1.21
CA LEU A 136 -11.38 -27.23 2.23
C LEU A 136 -9.97 -27.36 1.63
N ARG A 137 -9.74 -28.27 0.67
CA ARG A 137 -8.44 -28.36 -0.03
C ARG A 137 -8.13 -27.12 -0.87
N ALA A 138 -9.13 -26.54 -1.52
CA ALA A 138 -8.96 -25.29 -2.26
C ALA A 138 -8.63 -24.13 -1.30
N ALA A 139 -9.34 -24.04 -0.18
CA ALA A 139 -9.08 -23.06 0.87
C ALA A 139 -7.68 -23.20 1.48
N GLU A 140 -7.21 -24.44 1.71
CA GLU A 140 -5.82 -24.71 2.14
C GLU A 140 -4.82 -24.20 1.11
N GLY A 141 -5.06 -24.45 -0.18
CA GLY A 141 -4.23 -23.93 -1.27
C GLY A 141 -4.13 -22.40 -1.27
N SER A 142 -5.25 -21.70 -1.06
CA SER A 142 -5.26 -20.24 -0.92
C SER A 142 -4.50 -19.78 0.32
N LEU A 143 -4.71 -20.43 1.46
CA LEU A 143 -4.00 -20.12 2.71
C LEU A 143 -2.48 -20.28 2.56
N GLN A 144 -2.00 -21.31 1.85
CA GLN A 144 -0.58 -21.50 1.59
C GLN A 144 0.00 -20.39 0.70
N LYS A 145 -0.73 -19.97 -0.34
CA LYS A 145 -0.32 -18.83 -1.18
C LYS A 145 -0.21 -17.55 -0.35
N SER A 146 -1.18 -17.28 0.51
CA SER A 146 -1.17 -16.10 1.37
C SER A 146 -0.03 -16.13 2.40
N ARG A 147 0.31 -17.30 2.95
CA ARG A 147 1.49 -17.46 3.82
C ARG A 147 2.80 -17.22 3.07
N ALA A 148 2.90 -17.68 1.82
CA ALA A 148 4.07 -17.40 0.97
C ALA A 148 4.17 -15.89 0.64
N ALA A 149 3.05 -15.22 0.40
CA ALA A 149 3.00 -13.77 0.22
C ALA A 149 3.47 -13.02 1.48
N LEU A 150 3.01 -13.42 2.68
CA LEU A 150 3.52 -12.88 3.95
C LEU A 150 5.03 -13.08 4.11
N ALA A 151 5.56 -14.26 3.75
CA ALA A 151 6.99 -14.57 3.86
C ALA A 151 7.86 -13.73 2.92
N THR A 152 7.30 -13.24 1.82
CA THR A 152 7.97 -12.35 0.85
C THR A 152 7.60 -10.88 1.06
N GLU A 153 6.93 -10.56 2.18
CA GLU A 153 6.42 -9.22 2.53
C GLU A 153 5.47 -8.62 1.49
N ASP A 154 4.85 -9.46 0.66
CA ASP A 154 3.86 -9.05 -0.32
C ASP A 154 2.46 -8.99 0.29
N TYR A 155 2.29 -8.10 1.27
CA TYR A 155 1.06 -7.98 2.05
C TYR A 155 -0.17 -7.66 1.19
N LEU A 156 0.03 -6.91 0.10
CA LEU A 156 -1.03 -6.51 -0.84
C LEU A 156 -1.58 -7.69 -1.65
N ALA A 157 -0.86 -8.81 -1.75
CA ALA A 157 -1.33 -10.01 -2.43
C ALA A 157 -2.21 -10.92 -1.54
N VAL A 158 -2.26 -10.69 -0.22
CA VAL A 158 -2.96 -11.56 0.72
C VAL A 158 -4.47 -11.43 0.63
N GLU A 159 -4.99 -10.19 0.60
CA GLU A 159 -6.42 -9.93 0.47
C GLU A 159 -7.05 -10.58 -0.77
N PRO A 160 -6.54 -10.38 -2.01
CA PRO A 160 -7.12 -11.00 -3.19
C PRO A 160 -7.01 -12.53 -3.16
N ALA A 161 -5.97 -13.09 -2.54
CA ALA A 161 -5.80 -14.53 -2.41
C ALA A 161 -6.80 -15.19 -1.44
N LEU A 162 -7.25 -14.46 -0.41
CA LEU A 162 -8.21 -14.96 0.59
C LEU A 162 -9.65 -14.52 0.34
N LYS A 163 -9.89 -13.68 -0.67
CA LYS A 163 -11.23 -13.18 -0.99
C LYS A 163 -12.21 -14.33 -1.22
N GLY A 164 -13.27 -14.36 -0.41
CA GLY A 164 -14.32 -15.39 -0.48
C GLY A 164 -14.00 -16.71 0.23
N VAL A 165 -12.74 -16.98 0.59
CA VAL A 165 -12.31 -18.27 1.17
C VAL A 165 -13.03 -18.56 2.49
N ALA A 166 -13.24 -17.56 3.35
CA ALA A 166 -13.97 -17.74 4.60
C ALA A 166 -15.42 -18.19 4.35
N ALA A 167 -16.11 -17.59 3.39
CA ALA A 167 -17.48 -17.95 3.03
C ALA A 167 -17.56 -19.37 2.43
N ASP A 168 -16.56 -19.76 1.62
CA ASP A 168 -16.47 -21.12 1.07
C ASP A 168 -16.28 -22.17 2.18
N ILE A 169 -15.44 -21.88 3.19
CA ILE A 169 -15.26 -22.74 4.36
C ILE A 169 -16.57 -22.84 5.16
N GLU A 170 -17.26 -21.73 5.39
CA GLU A 170 -18.54 -21.71 6.10
C GLU A 170 -19.63 -22.50 5.36
N ALA A 171 -19.72 -22.35 4.03
CA ALA A 171 -20.62 -23.15 3.21
C ALA A 171 -20.29 -24.64 3.26
N ALA A 172 -19.00 -25.00 3.27
CA ALA A 172 -18.56 -26.39 3.43
C ALA A 172 -18.93 -26.95 4.81
N MET A 173 -18.76 -26.17 5.89
CA MET A 173 -19.21 -26.56 7.23
C MET A 173 -20.73 -26.78 7.28
N ALA A 174 -21.52 -25.89 6.69
CA ALA A 174 -22.97 -26.04 6.63
C ALA A 174 -23.40 -27.34 5.92
N GLN A 175 -22.69 -27.74 4.87
CA GLN A 175 -22.93 -29.03 4.18
C GLN A 175 -22.53 -30.24 5.04
N ILE A 176 -21.48 -30.13 5.84
CA ILE A 176 -21.04 -31.19 6.78
C ILE A 176 -22.08 -31.37 7.89
N ASP A 177 -22.68 -30.28 8.36
CA ASP A 177 -23.68 -30.28 9.44
C ASP A 177 -25.09 -30.64 8.93
N ALA A 178 -25.34 -30.49 7.63
CA ALA A 178 -26.62 -30.81 7.01
C ALA A 178 -26.93 -32.32 7.13
N ARG A 179 -27.91 -32.64 7.97
CA ARG A 179 -28.42 -34.01 8.12
C ARG A 179 -29.09 -34.44 6.81
N PRO A 180 -28.75 -35.59 6.21
CA PRO A 180 -29.39 -36.02 4.97
C PRO A 180 -30.86 -36.28 5.25
N ALA A 181 -31.73 -35.62 4.48
CA ALA A 181 -33.16 -35.91 4.52
C ALA A 181 -33.36 -37.41 4.30
N ALA A 182 -34.13 -38.04 5.19
CA ALA A 182 -34.45 -39.46 5.09
C ALA A 182 -35.03 -39.74 3.70
N ALA A 183 -34.42 -40.68 2.97
CA ALA A 183 -34.86 -41.03 1.63
C ALA A 183 -36.35 -41.42 1.67
N PRO A 184 -37.22 -40.87 0.80
CA PRO A 184 -38.62 -41.26 0.77
C PRO A 184 -38.68 -42.75 0.46
N ASN A 185 -39.24 -43.49 1.42
CA ASN A 185 -39.32 -44.93 1.41
C ASN A 185 -40.11 -45.37 0.16
N ARG A 186 -39.40 -45.81 -0.89
CA ARG A 186 -39.98 -46.23 -2.16
C ARG A 186 -40.70 -47.56 -1.92
N ARG A 187 -41.95 -47.49 -1.44
CA ARG A 187 -42.85 -48.63 -1.29
C ARG A 187 -42.89 -49.37 -2.64
N LYS A 188 -42.27 -50.55 -2.67
CA LYS A 188 -42.47 -51.53 -3.74
C LYS A 188 -43.96 -51.91 -3.72
N ARG A 189 -44.60 -51.78 -4.87
CA ARG A 189 -45.96 -52.25 -5.15
C ARG A 189 -45.86 -53.46 -6.06
#